data_AF-M7ZAX6-F1
#
_entry.id   AF-M7ZAX6-F1
#
_cell.length_a   1.000
_cell.length_b   1.000
_cell.length_c   1.000
_cell.angle_alpha   90.00
_cell.angle_beta   90.00
_cell.angle_gamma   90.00
#
_symmetry.space_group_name_H-M   'P 1'
#
loop_
_entity.id
_entity.type
_entity.pdbx_description
1 polymer ?
#
loop_
_entity_poly.entity_id
_entity_poly.type
_entity_poly.pdbx_seq_one_letter_code
_entity_poly.pdbx_strand_id
1 'polypeptide(L)'
;MSLMPEALRILRDLPSEKDSRYSEKDAAVVVRQMLKVAAECHLHGLVHRDMKPENFLFKSLKEGSPLKATDFGLSDFITPGKQFRDIVGSAYYVAPEVLKRKSGPESDVWSIGVITYILLCGRRPFWDKTEDGIFKEESTLNFKTGYPTP
;
A
#
# COMPACT_ATOMS: atom_id res chain seq x y z
N MET A 1 -18.01 9.42 -11.18
CA MET A 1 -17.58 8.91 -9.87
C MET A 1 -16.34 9.70 -9.48
N SER A 2 -16.37 10.43 -8.36
CA SER A 2 -15.19 11.18 -7.91
C SER A 2 -14.24 10.20 -7.23
N LEU A 3 -13.07 9.98 -7.83
CA LEU A 3 -11.94 9.35 -7.15
C LEU A 3 -11.59 10.17 -5.91
N MET A 4 -11.09 9.51 -4.87
CA MET A 4 -10.63 10.23 -3.69
C MET A 4 -9.40 11.10 -4.01
N PRO A 5 -9.22 12.26 -3.34
CA PRO A 5 -8.11 13.19 -3.59
C PRO A 5 -6.72 12.54 -3.58
N GLU A 6 -6.52 11.49 -2.79
CA GLU A 6 -5.18 10.92 -2.60
C GLU A 6 -4.78 9.93 -3.69
N ALA A 7 -5.75 9.14 -4.17
CA ALA A 7 -5.57 8.35 -5.38
C ALA A 7 -5.46 9.27 -6.62
N LEU A 8 -6.19 10.39 -6.62
CA LEU A 8 -6.07 11.41 -7.66
C LEU A 8 -4.66 11.99 -7.74
N ARG A 9 -3.86 12.00 -6.66
CA ARG A 9 -2.46 12.46 -6.74
C ARG A 9 -1.59 11.52 -7.57
N ILE A 10 -1.62 10.21 -7.28
CA ILE A 10 -0.91 9.22 -8.11
C ILE A 10 -1.36 9.32 -9.56
N LEU A 11 -2.66 9.45 -9.80
CA LEU A 11 -3.24 9.53 -11.14
C LEU A 11 -2.89 10.83 -11.87
N ARG A 12 -2.81 11.96 -11.16
CA ARG A 12 -2.41 13.25 -11.71
C ARG A 12 -0.95 13.28 -12.11
N ASP A 13 -0.10 12.58 -11.36
CA ASP A 13 1.33 12.48 -11.63
C ASP A 13 1.63 11.37 -12.64
N LEU A 14 0.62 10.61 -13.10
CA LEU A 14 0.79 9.70 -14.22
C LEU A 14 1.11 10.51 -15.47
N PRO A 15 2.24 10.23 -16.13
CA PRO A 15 2.50 10.80 -17.43
C PRO A 15 1.50 10.19 -18.42
N SER A 16 0.44 10.95 -18.71
CA SER A 16 -0.54 10.60 -19.73
C SER A 16 -0.57 11.70 -20.80
N GLU A 17 -0.75 11.28 -22.05
CA GLU A 17 -1.13 12.17 -23.15
C GLU A 17 -2.37 12.96 -22.70
N LYS A 18 -2.38 14.27 -22.95
CA LYS A 18 -3.28 15.27 -22.34
C LYS A 18 -4.79 15.07 -22.55
N ASP A 19 -5.22 13.97 -23.18
CA ASP A 19 -6.61 13.59 -23.45
C ASP A 19 -6.91 12.08 -23.28
N SER A 20 -5.97 11.28 -22.75
CA SER A 20 -6.22 9.83 -22.57
C SER A 20 -6.92 9.54 -21.22
N ARG A 21 -8.00 8.76 -21.26
CA ARG A 21 -8.69 8.31 -20.05
C ARG A 21 -7.87 7.24 -19.34
N TYR A 22 -7.71 7.38 -18.04
CA TYR A 22 -7.10 6.36 -17.17
C TYR A 22 -7.74 4.98 -17.35
N SER A 23 -6.90 3.95 -17.45
CA SER A 23 -7.30 2.56 -17.67
C SER A 23 -6.69 1.61 -16.63
N GLU A 24 -7.21 0.38 -16.55
CA GLU A 24 -6.61 -0.68 -15.71
C GLU A 24 -5.17 -1.00 -16.11
N LYS A 25 -4.80 -0.78 -17.37
CA LYS A 25 -3.43 -0.94 -17.85
C LYS A 25 -2.50 0.07 -17.17
N ASP A 26 -2.96 1.30 -17.00
CA ASP A 26 -2.21 2.36 -16.31
C ASP A 26 -2.10 2.02 -14.82
N ALA A 27 -3.18 1.52 -14.21
CA ALA A 27 -3.16 0.98 -12.84
C ALA A 27 -2.09 -0.09 -12.66
N ALA A 28 -2.06 -1.08 -13.55
CA ALA A 28 -1.11 -2.18 -13.51
C ALA A 28 0.35 -1.70 -13.63
N VAL A 29 0.62 -0.67 -14.43
CA VAL A 29 1.97 -0.09 -14.54
C VAL A 29 2.41 0.51 -13.21
N VAL A 30 1.55 1.26 -12.51
CA VAL A 30 1.85 1.84 -11.20
C VAL A 30 2.02 0.76 -10.14
N VAL A 31 1.06 -0.16 -10.05
CA VAL A 31 1.06 -1.25 -9.05
C VAL A 31 2.29 -2.12 -9.18
N ARG A 32 2.71 -2.44 -10.40
CA ARG A 32 3.95 -3.18 -10.64
C ARG A 32 5.18 -2.43 -10.11
N GLN A 33 5.21 -1.09 -10.19
CA GLN A 33 6.32 -0.32 -9.63
C GLN A 33 6.26 -0.27 -8.10
N MET A 34 5.09 -0.11 -7.49
CA MET A 34 4.92 -0.17 -6.02
C MET A 34 5.38 -1.51 -5.46
N LEU A 35 5.00 -2.62 -6.11
CA LEU A 35 5.44 -3.97 -5.72
C LEU A 35 6.95 -4.16 -5.86
N LYS A 36 7.57 -3.60 -6.91
CA LYS A 36 9.04 -3.61 -7.05
C LYS A 36 9.73 -2.85 -5.92
N VAL A 37 9.17 -1.71 -5.49
CA VAL A 37 9.71 -0.95 -4.36
C VAL A 37 9.61 -1.76 -3.07
N ALA A 38 8.45 -2.36 -2.77
CA ALA A 38 8.28 -3.20 -1.59
C ALA A 38 9.25 -4.41 -1.61
N ALA A 39 9.33 -5.11 -2.74
CA ALA A 39 10.24 -6.25 -2.91
C ALA A 39 11.71 -5.85 -2.67
N GLU A 40 12.14 -4.70 -3.17
CA GLU A 40 13.50 -4.20 -2.95
C GLU A 40 13.78 -3.91 -1.47
N CYS A 41 12.82 -3.28 -0.76
CA CYS A 41 12.92 -3.08 0.68
C CYS A 41 13.03 -4.41 1.43
N HIS A 42 12.14 -5.37 1.11
CA HIS A 42 12.07 -6.66 1.78
C HIS A 42 13.33 -7.50 1.54
N LEU A 43 13.91 -7.44 0.33
CA LEU A 43 15.17 -8.10 0.00
C LEU A 43 16.34 -7.57 0.84
N HIS A 44 16.30 -6.28 1.20
CA HIS A 44 17.26 -5.64 2.10
C HIS A 44 16.89 -5.78 3.58
N GLY A 45 15.91 -6.62 3.91
CA GLY A 45 15.49 -6.86 5.28
C GLY A 45 14.77 -5.67 5.90
N LEU A 46 14.14 -4.79 5.13
CA LEU A 46 13.43 -3.60 5.62
C LEU A 46 11.94 -3.69 5.32
N VAL A 47 11.09 -3.45 6.31
CA VAL A 47 9.63 -3.31 6.14
C VAL A 47 9.27 -1.82 6.20
N HIS A 48 8.47 -1.33 5.26
CA HIS A 48 8.14 0.10 5.21
C HIS A 48 7.14 0.51 6.29
N ARG A 49 6.10 -0.31 6.51
CA ARG A 49 5.03 -0.18 7.53
C ARG A 49 4.10 1.04 7.40
N ASP A 50 4.19 1.80 6.30
CA ASP A 50 3.28 2.92 6.00
C ASP A 50 3.17 3.17 4.49
N MET A 51 2.95 2.09 3.72
CA MET A 51 2.72 2.19 2.29
C MET A 51 1.36 2.85 2.03
N LYS A 52 1.36 4.02 1.42
CA LYS A 52 0.15 4.79 1.08
C LYS A 52 0.41 5.66 -0.14
N PRO A 53 -0.63 6.13 -0.85
CA PRO A 53 -0.44 6.93 -2.07
C PRO A 53 0.45 8.15 -1.88
N GLU A 54 0.40 8.76 -0.70
CA GLU A 54 1.17 9.95 -0.33
C GLU A 54 2.67 9.68 -0.21
N ASN A 55 3.07 8.43 0.00
CA ASN A 55 4.45 8.00 0.15
C ASN A 55 5.03 7.43 -1.15
N PHE A 56 4.29 7.45 -2.26
CA PHE A 56 4.80 7.14 -3.58
C PHE A 56 4.90 8.39 -4.45
N LEU A 57 6.07 8.58 -5.06
CA LEU A 57 6.36 9.71 -5.93
C LEU A 57 7.06 9.25 -7.21
N PHE A 58 6.71 9.87 -8.34
CA PHE A 58 7.50 9.73 -9.55
C PHE A 58 8.74 10.62 -9.48
N LYS A 59 9.90 10.08 -9.89
CA LYS A 59 11.16 10.85 -9.94
C LYS A 59 11.06 12.12 -10.81
N SER A 60 10.19 12.13 -11.80
CA SER A 60 9.92 13.25 -12.71
C SER A 60 8.54 13.08 -13.37
N LEU A 61 8.05 14.11 -14.03
CA LEU A 61 6.79 14.09 -14.80
C LEU A 61 6.93 13.44 -16.20
N LYS A 62 8.10 12.89 -16.54
CA LYS A 62 8.33 12.26 -17.84
C LYS A 62 7.65 10.91 -17.91
N GLU A 63 7.20 10.53 -19.11
CA GLU A 63 6.69 9.20 -19.38
C GLU A 63 7.72 8.13 -19.03
N GLY A 64 7.25 7.05 -18.38
CA GLY A 64 8.12 5.97 -17.90
C GLY A 64 9.03 6.35 -16.72
N SER A 65 8.85 7.52 -16.10
CA SER A 65 9.62 7.90 -14.92
C SER A 65 9.45 6.85 -13.80
N PRO A 66 10.53 6.47 -13.10
CA PRO A 66 10.45 5.49 -12.03
C PRO A 66 9.67 6.04 -10.83
N LEU A 67 8.81 5.19 -10.25
CA LEU A 67 8.16 5.41 -8.97
C LEU A 67 9.13 5.10 -7.82
N LYS A 68 9.07 5.89 -6.75
CA LYS A 68 9.90 5.78 -5.56
C LYS A 68 9.02 5.84 -4.31
N ALA A 69 9.35 5.06 -3.29
CA ALA A 69 8.80 5.26 -1.96
C ALA A 69 9.57 6.35 -1.22
N THR A 70 8.87 7.05 -0.34
CA THR A 70 9.39 8.06 0.57
C THR A 70 8.84 7.83 1.97
N ASP A 71 9.39 8.54 2.95
CA ASP A 71 8.96 8.51 4.35
C ASP A 71 9.12 7.13 5.02
N PHE A 72 10.38 6.82 5.32
CA PHE A 72 10.76 5.62 6.07
C PHE A 72 10.71 5.84 7.59
N GLY A 73 10.01 6.88 8.08
CA GLY A 73 9.99 7.23 9.51
C GLY A 73 9.36 6.16 10.39
N LEU A 74 8.46 5.35 9.81
CA LEU A 74 7.88 4.18 10.45
C LEU A 74 8.52 2.87 10.02
N SER A 75 9.54 2.87 9.16
CA SER A 75 10.15 1.63 8.67
C SER A 75 11.03 0.96 9.73
N ASP A 76 11.25 -0.34 9.57
CA ASP A 76 12.04 -1.10 10.54
C ASP A 76 12.66 -2.36 9.91
N PHE A 77 13.81 -2.76 10.44
CA PHE A 77 14.56 -3.90 9.94
C PHE A 77 14.02 -5.22 10.50
N ILE A 78 13.90 -6.19 9.61
CA ILE A 78 13.65 -7.60 9.89
C ILE A 78 14.91 -8.16 10.52
N THR A 79 14.85 -8.46 11.82
CA THR A 79 15.92 -9.12 12.54
C THR A 79 15.46 -10.49 13.04
N PRO A 80 16.34 -11.51 13.06
CA PRO A 80 15.98 -12.84 13.55
C PRO A 80 15.41 -12.76 14.98
N GLY A 81 14.23 -13.36 15.18
CA GLY A 81 13.55 -13.41 16.48
C GLY A 81 12.79 -12.13 16.87
N LYS A 82 12.90 -11.04 16.10
CA LYS A 82 12.10 -9.83 16.34
C LYS A 82 10.67 -10.01 15.84
N GLN A 83 9.73 -9.61 16.68
CA GLN A 83 8.32 -9.49 16.32
C GLN A 83 7.94 -8.02 16.26
N PHE A 84 7.30 -7.60 15.18
CA PHE A 84 6.75 -6.25 15.07
C PHE A 84 5.43 -6.17 15.84
N ARG A 85 5.47 -5.58 17.04
CA ARG A 85 4.33 -5.50 17.97
C ARG A 85 3.65 -4.14 18.02
N ASP A 86 4.25 -3.15 17.37
CA ASP A 86 3.71 -1.80 17.27
C ASP A 86 2.54 -1.80 16.29
N ILE A 87 1.49 -1.05 16.63
CA ILE A 87 0.39 -0.76 15.72
C ILE A 87 0.75 0.56 15.06
N VAL A 88 1.28 0.48 13.84
CA VAL A 88 1.78 1.61 13.05
C VAL A 88 1.22 1.55 11.63
N GLY A 89 1.25 2.68 10.94
CA GLY A 89 0.71 2.84 9.60
C GLY A 89 -0.59 3.64 9.59
N SER A 90 -0.95 4.11 8.41
CA SER A 90 -2.13 4.96 8.22
C SER A 90 -3.41 4.10 8.22
N ALA A 91 -4.41 4.49 9.01
CA ALA A 91 -5.58 3.67 9.39
C ALA A 91 -6.34 3.00 8.23
N TYR A 92 -6.36 3.58 7.03
CA TYR A 92 -7.07 3.03 5.87
C TYR A 92 -6.31 1.95 5.09
N TYR A 93 -5.02 1.82 5.34
CA TYR A 93 -4.12 0.96 4.58
C TYR A 93 -3.45 -0.09 5.48
N VAL A 94 -3.73 -0.05 6.78
CA VAL A 94 -3.10 -0.92 7.76
C VAL A 94 -3.60 -2.36 7.59
N ALA A 95 -2.71 -3.33 7.75
CA ALA A 95 -3.08 -4.72 7.61
C ALA A 95 -3.75 -5.26 8.89
N PRO A 96 -4.73 -6.16 8.81
CA PRO A 96 -5.42 -6.69 9.98
C PRO A 96 -4.49 -7.43 10.95
N GLU A 97 -3.40 -8.01 10.47
CA GLU A 97 -2.35 -8.62 11.29
C GLU A 97 -1.53 -7.59 12.08
N VAL A 98 -1.37 -6.36 11.58
CA VAL A 98 -0.73 -5.25 12.31
C VAL A 98 -1.58 -4.90 13.53
N LEU A 99 -2.91 -4.83 13.37
CA LEU A 99 -3.87 -4.61 14.47
C LEU A 99 -3.79 -5.73 15.52
N LYS A 100 -3.42 -6.94 15.09
CA LYS A 100 -3.18 -8.11 15.95
C LYS A 100 -1.75 -8.16 16.49
N ARG A 101 -0.94 -7.10 16.31
CA ARG A 101 0.47 -6.99 16.74
C ARG A 101 1.38 -8.08 16.15
N LYS A 102 1.07 -8.45 14.90
CA LYS A 102 1.79 -9.46 14.10
C LYS A 102 2.06 -8.87 12.71
N SER A 103 2.87 -7.81 12.65
CA SER A 103 3.27 -7.22 11.38
C SER A 103 4.49 -7.95 10.79
N GLY A 104 4.66 -7.83 9.49
CA GLY A 104 5.79 -8.34 8.71
C GLY A 104 5.78 -7.72 7.30
N PRO A 105 6.69 -8.17 6.41
CA PRO A 105 6.73 -7.74 5.00
C PRO A 105 5.38 -7.79 4.28
N GLU A 106 4.54 -8.78 4.62
CA GLU A 106 3.20 -8.98 4.10
C GLU A 106 2.28 -7.77 4.33
N SER A 107 2.50 -6.99 5.38
CA SER A 107 1.69 -5.81 5.67
C SER A 107 1.89 -4.69 4.64
N ASP A 108 3.08 -4.55 4.05
CA ASP A 108 3.31 -3.60 2.94
C ASP A 108 2.54 -4.05 1.68
N VAL A 109 2.44 -5.36 1.47
CA VAL A 109 1.71 -5.95 0.32
C VAL A 109 0.20 -5.74 0.48
N TRP A 110 -0.32 -5.89 1.71
CA TRP A 110 -1.71 -5.55 2.03
C TRP A 110 -2.05 -4.10 1.68
N SER A 111 -1.24 -3.16 2.16
CA SER A 111 -1.43 -1.74 1.90
C SER A 111 -1.42 -1.43 0.40
N ILE A 112 -0.51 -2.03 -0.38
CA ILE A 112 -0.49 -1.90 -1.84
C ILE A 112 -1.76 -2.50 -2.47
N GLY A 113 -2.30 -3.59 -1.92
CA GLY A 113 -3.60 -4.15 -2.31
C GLY A 113 -4.75 -3.17 -2.13
N VAL A 114 -4.80 -2.48 -0.98
CA VAL A 114 -5.79 -1.42 -0.72
C VAL A 114 -5.65 -0.28 -1.74
N ILE A 115 -4.43 0.19 -2.01
CA ILE A 115 -4.17 1.22 -3.04
C ILE A 115 -4.65 0.74 -4.41
N THR A 116 -4.35 -0.51 -4.76
CA THR A 116 -4.77 -1.13 -6.03
C THR A 116 -6.29 -1.15 -6.17
N TYR A 117 -7.02 -1.53 -5.12
CA TYR A 117 -8.49 -1.49 -5.12
C TYR A 117 -9.02 -0.06 -5.36
N ILE A 118 -8.43 0.93 -4.70
CA ILE A 118 -8.84 2.33 -4.87
C ILE A 118 -8.58 2.81 -6.31
N LEU A 119 -7.43 2.45 -6.89
CA LEU A 119 -7.08 2.77 -8.27
C LEU A 119 -8.09 2.19 -9.27
N LEU A 120 -8.55 0.95 -9.06
CA LEU A 120 -9.47 0.26 -9.97
C LEU A 120 -10.95 0.66 -9.76
N CYS A 121 -11.38 0.83 -8.51
CA CYS A 121 -12.79 0.99 -8.15
C CYS A 121 -13.18 2.42 -7.79
N GLY A 122 -12.20 3.30 -7.57
CA GLY A 122 -12.40 4.70 -7.19
C GLY A 122 -12.97 4.95 -5.80
N ARG A 123 -13.03 3.90 -4.95
CA ARG A 123 -13.54 3.96 -3.58
C ARG A 123 -12.68 3.10 -2.65
N ARG A 124 -12.75 3.34 -1.35
CA ARG A 124 -12.06 2.51 -0.34
C ARG A 124 -12.68 1.11 -0.26
N PRO A 125 -11.88 0.06 -0.06
CA PRO A 125 -12.40 -1.29 0.18
C PRO A 125 -13.07 -1.42 1.56
N PHE A 126 -12.56 -0.68 2.55
CA PHE A 126 -13.06 -0.61 3.92
C PHE A 126 -13.44 0.83 4.24
N TRP A 127 -14.62 1.05 4.81
CA TRP A 127 -15.08 2.37 5.18
C TRP A 127 -16.02 2.30 6.37
N ASP A 128 -15.67 3.04 7.41
CA ASP A 128 -16.57 3.41 8.48
C ASP A 128 -16.37 4.88 8.86
N LYS A 129 -17.29 5.44 9.64
CA LYS A 129 -17.24 6.80 10.17
C LYS A 129 -16.17 6.95 11.27
N THR A 130 -15.69 5.85 11.83
CA THR A 130 -14.65 5.84 12.88
C THR A 130 -13.52 4.90 12.50
N GLU A 131 -12.31 5.18 13.01
CA GLU A 131 -11.15 4.28 12.86
C GLU A 131 -11.47 2.89 13.43
N ASP A 132 -12.14 2.82 14.58
CA ASP A 132 -12.59 1.55 15.18
C ASP A 132 -13.50 0.74 14.25
N GLY A 133 -14.38 1.40 13.49
CA GLY A 133 -15.26 0.75 12.54
C GLY A 133 -14.50 0.20 11.33
N ILE A 134 -13.52 0.95 10.83
CA ILE A 134 -12.61 0.52 9.75
C ILE A 134 -11.82 -0.71 10.19
N PHE A 135 -11.23 -0.67 11.40
CA PHE A 135 -10.52 -1.80 11.98
C PHE A 135 -11.40 -3.03 12.17
N LYS A 136 -12.70 -2.85 12.46
CA LYS A 136 -13.67 -3.94 12.55
C LYS A 136 -13.94 -4.59 11.19
N GLU A 137 -14.08 -3.80 10.13
CA GLU A 137 -14.22 -4.34 8.76
C GLU A 137 -12.95 -5.09 8.33
N GLU A 138 -11.78 -4.49 8.52
CA GLU A 138 -10.48 -5.09 8.15
C GLU A 138 -10.22 -6.40 8.91
N SER A 139 -10.49 -6.43 10.21
CA SER A 139 -10.26 -7.62 11.04
C SER A 139 -11.20 -8.79 10.73
N THR A 140 -12.31 -8.55 10.03
CA THR A 140 -13.27 -9.57 9.60
C THR A 140 -12.74 -10.38 8.40
N LEU A 141 -11.78 -9.84 7.63
CA LEU A 141 -11.08 -10.56 6.57
C LEU A 141 -10.05 -11.55 7.15
N ASN A 142 -10.53 -12.75 7.48
CA ASN A 142 -9.66 -13.87 7.80
C ASN A 142 -9.05 -14.45 6.52
N PHE A 143 -7.93 -13.88 6.04
CA PHE A 143 -7.01 -14.65 5.22
C PHE A 143 -6.36 -15.71 6.11
N LYS A 144 -6.90 -16.93 6.11
CA LYS A 144 -6.18 -18.09 6.62
C LYS A 144 -4.93 -18.25 5.75
N THR A 145 -3.78 -17.79 6.22
CA THR A 145 -2.48 -18.14 5.64
C THR A 145 -2.22 -19.62 5.96
N GLY A 146 -2.79 -20.50 5.15
CA GLY A 146 -2.66 -21.95 5.25
C GLY A 146 -1.32 -22.48 4.73
N TYR A 147 -0.20 -21.82 5.01
CA TYR A 147 1.12 -22.38 4.73
C TYR A 147 1.72 -22.96 6.01
N PRO A 148 1.97 -24.28 6.07
CA PRO A 148 2.79 -24.84 7.13
C PRO A 148 4.21 -24.26 6.97
N THR A 149 4.74 -23.72 8.07
CA THR A 149 6.18 -23.40 8.17
C THR A 149 7.01 -24.69 8.03
N PRO A 150 8.19 -24.64 7.40
CA PRO A 150 9.10 -25.78 7.30
C PRO A 150 9.49 -26.37 8.66
#